data_AF-A0A955SMX0-F1
#
_entry.id   AF-A0A955SMX0-F1
#
_cell.length_a   1.000
_cell.length_b   1.000
_cell.length_c   1.000
_cell.angle_alpha   90.00
_cell.angle_beta   90.00
_cell.angle_gamma   90.00
#
_symmetry.space_group_name_H-M   'P 1'
#
loop_
_entity.id
_entity.type
_entity.pdbx_description
1 polymer ?
#
loop_
_entity_poly.entity_id
_entity_poly.type
_entity_poly.pdbx_seq_one_letter_code
_entity_poly.pdbx_strand_id
1 'polypeptide(L)'
;MKRTATIRNVVLPWLCVGLAIWPVGLAIGELAAVHEGTLSVGTNSPDSNHIAHFKGRVLAENGANGSGTARNEGISVWTDEAFGLELHKSNSSWQTALFGRKTDATALTLGAYYSNEVYQQQFFHYLTIKNTGDVGIGTESPIETLTLDDNDATIAIEEHGTSTPNASSGYAKFYADSGEMYTLDDSGNDTQLSSHADP
;
A
#
# COMPACT_ATOMS: atom_id res chain seq x y z
N MET A 1 -27.74 70.38 32.57
CA MET A 1 -26.30 70.78 32.58
C MET A 1 -25.46 69.54 32.83
N LYS A 2 -24.80 68.97 31.81
CA LYS A 2 -23.79 67.90 31.98
C LYS A 2 -22.48 68.56 32.40
N ARG A 3 -21.87 68.12 33.51
CA ARG A 3 -20.51 68.50 33.87
C ARG A 3 -19.57 67.34 33.57
N THR A 4 -18.70 67.58 32.60
CA THR A 4 -17.60 66.72 32.16
C THR A 4 -16.52 66.68 33.24
N ALA A 5 -16.06 65.49 33.63
CA ALA A 5 -14.88 65.32 34.47
C ALA A 5 -13.65 65.15 33.59
N THR A 6 -12.69 66.06 33.70
CA THR A 6 -11.37 65.96 33.06
C THR A 6 -10.39 65.44 34.09
N ILE A 7 -9.87 64.23 33.87
CA ILE A 7 -8.76 63.69 34.66
C ILE A 7 -7.48 64.00 33.90
N ARG A 8 -6.66 64.91 34.43
CA ARG A 8 -5.25 65.11 34.01
C ARG A 8 -4.35 64.79 35.20
N ASN A 9 -3.27 64.06 34.95
CA ASN A 9 -2.18 63.72 35.87
C ASN A 9 -2.55 62.76 37.01
N VAL A 10 -2.81 61.49 36.67
CA VAL A 10 -2.78 60.39 37.64
C VAL A 10 -1.41 59.73 37.56
N VAL A 11 -0.54 60.00 38.54
CA VAL A 11 0.66 59.21 38.78
C VAL A 11 0.28 58.15 39.82
N LEU A 12 -0.12 56.96 39.34
CA LEU A 12 -0.26 55.78 40.18
C LEU A 12 1.06 55.02 40.12
N PRO A 13 1.72 54.71 41.26
CA PRO A 13 3.02 54.04 41.20
C PRO A 13 2.93 52.59 40.71
N TRP A 14 1.72 52.03 40.56
CA TRP A 14 1.50 50.68 40.05
C TRP A 14 0.21 50.64 39.23
N LEU A 15 0.21 51.28 38.06
CA LEU A 15 -0.79 50.99 37.05
C LEU A 15 -0.41 49.66 36.41
N CYS A 16 -0.96 48.57 36.95
CA CYS A 16 -1.01 47.32 36.20
C CYS A 16 -2.05 47.52 35.09
N VAL A 17 -1.59 48.01 33.92
CA VAL A 17 -2.39 47.89 32.69
C VAL A 17 -2.40 46.41 32.37
N GLY A 18 -3.39 45.70 32.90
CA GLY A 18 -3.77 44.41 32.37
C GLY A 18 -4.20 44.65 30.93
N LEU A 19 -3.28 44.50 29.99
CA LEU A 19 -3.63 44.22 28.61
C LEU A 19 -4.23 42.81 28.62
N ALA A 20 -5.50 42.72 29.02
CA ALA A 20 -6.31 41.56 28.75
C ALA A 20 -6.48 41.52 27.23
N ILE A 21 -5.54 40.87 26.55
CA ILE A 21 -5.83 40.30 25.24
C ILE A 21 -6.84 39.21 25.56
N TRP A 22 -8.13 39.54 25.41
CA TRP A 22 -9.17 38.54 25.33
C TRP A 22 -8.74 37.55 24.24
N PRO A 23 -8.88 36.23 24.42
CA PRO A 23 -8.66 35.31 23.33
C PRO A 23 -9.86 35.47 22.39
N VAL A 24 -9.88 36.53 21.58
CA VAL A 24 -10.49 36.42 20.26
C VAL A 24 -9.67 35.33 19.62
N GLY A 25 -10.27 34.15 19.52
CA GLY A 25 -9.62 32.97 18.99
C GLY A 25 -8.85 33.38 17.75
N LEU A 26 -7.53 33.27 17.82
CA LEU A 26 -6.76 33.07 16.62
C LEU A 26 -7.29 31.75 16.08
N ALA A 27 -8.28 31.82 15.20
CA ALA A 27 -8.50 30.80 14.22
C ALA A 27 -7.24 30.83 13.34
N ILE A 28 -6.18 30.17 13.81
CA ILE A 28 -5.16 29.65 12.93
C ILE A 28 -5.86 28.58 12.09
N GLY A 29 -6.56 29.03 11.04
CA GLY A 29 -7.26 28.13 10.12
C GLY A 29 -6.31 27.14 9.43
N GLU A 30 -5.01 27.45 9.39
CA GLU A 30 -3.99 26.69 8.66
C GLU A 30 -2.59 26.74 9.32
N LEU A 31 -2.49 26.73 10.65
CA LEU A 31 -1.17 26.61 11.30
C LEU A 31 -1.00 25.26 11.97
N ALA A 32 -0.35 24.34 11.25
CA ALA A 32 0.34 23.22 11.88
C ALA A 32 1.47 23.78 12.75
N ALA A 33 1.60 23.28 13.98
CA ALA A 33 2.62 23.75 14.89
C ALA A 33 4.00 23.45 14.28
N VAL A 34 4.74 24.50 13.93
CA VAL A 34 6.16 24.37 13.62
C VAL A 34 6.88 24.30 14.96
N HIS A 35 7.42 23.13 15.29
CA HIS A 35 8.36 22.97 16.39
C HIS A 35 9.69 22.50 15.81
N GLU A 36 10.72 23.34 15.92
CA GLU A 36 12.11 23.00 15.56
C GLU A 36 12.29 22.47 14.12
N GLY A 37 11.51 22.99 13.17
CA GLY A 37 11.63 22.63 11.73
C GLY A 37 10.76 21.47 11.27
N THR A 38 9.91 20.92 12.15
CA THR A 38 8.95 19.86 11.81
C THR A 38 7.51 20.41 11.72
N LEU A 39 6.74 19.91 10.75
CA LEU A 39 5.32 20.21 10.59
C LEU A 39 4.48 19.13 11.27
N SER A 40 3.85 19.46 12.41
CA SER A 40 3.05 18.49 13.17
C SER A 40 1.55 18.71 13.01
N VAL A 41 0.82 17.65 12.64
CA VAL A 41 -0.65 17.64 12.59
C VAL A 41 -1.18 16.42 13.36
N GLY A 42 -1.93 16.67 14.43
CA GLY A 42 -2.54 15.62 15.26
C GLY A 42 -1.65 15.02 16.36
N THR A 43 -0.46 15.58 16.59
CA THR A 43 0.44 15.23 17.70
C THR A 43 1.15 16.47 18.23
N ASN A 44 1.48 16.48 19.52
CA ASN A 44 2.30 17.49 20.19
C ASN A 44 3.71 16.97 20.57
N SER A 45 4.09 15.81 20.04
CA SER A 45 5.41 15.20 20.24
C SER A 45 5.90 14.56 18.93
N PRO A 46 6.24 15.35 17.90
CA PRO A 46 6.94 14.84 16.73
C PRO A 46 8.33 14.32 17.13
N ASP A 47 8.78 13.22 16.54
CA ASP A 47 10.17 12.79 16.70
C ASP A 47 11.08 13.55 15.71
N SER A 48 12.37 13.57 16.01
CA SER A 48 13.38 14.31 15.24
C SER A 48 13.68 13.73 13.86
N ASN A 49 13.15 12.56 13.52
CA ASN A 49 13.46 11.85 12.28
C ASN A 49 12.41 12.11 11.18
N HIS A 50 11.27 12.72 11.51
CA HIS A 50 10.19 12.99 10.55
C HIS A 50 9.94 14.49 10.39
N ILE A 51 10.15 15.02 9.16
CA ILE A 51 9.99 16.45 8.84
C ILE A 51 8.50 16.86 8.78
N ALA A 52 7.59 15.91 8.53
CA ALA A 52 6.15 16.09 8.68
C ALA A 52 5.50 14.82 9.29
N HIS A 53 4.81 14.96 10.42
CA HIS A 53 4.15 13.86 11.13
C HIS A 53 2.63 14.08 11.12
N PHE A 54 1.93 13.23 10.37
CA PHE A 54 0.46 13.17 10.35
C PHE A 54 -0.01 11.95 11.14
N LYS A 55 -0.56 12.15 12.34
CA LYS A 55 -1.19 11.05 13.10
C LYS A 55 -2.64 10.89 12.64
N GLY A 56 -2.92 9.82 11.88
CA GLY A 56 -4.26 9.51 11.39
C GLY A 56 -4.27 9.19 9.88
N ARG A 57 -5.42 9.40 9.23
CA ARG A 57 -5.59 9.18 7.79
C ARG A 57 -5.09 10.41 7.02
N VAL A 58 -4.17 10.22 6.09
CA VAL A 58 -3.81 11.23 5.07
C VAL A 58 -4.73 11.04 3.87
N LEU A 59 -5.53 12.06 3.54
CA LEU A 59 -6.31 12.12 2.30
C LEU A 59 -5.54 13.00 1.31
N ALA A 60 -4.99 12.40 0.25
CA ALA A 60 -4.40 13.12 -0.88
C ALA A 60 -5.36 13.00 -2.07
N GLU A 61 -6.22 14.00 -2.24
CA GLU A 61 -7.14 14.08 -3.37
C GLU A 61 -6.59 15.03 -4.43
N ASN A 62 -6.67 14.62 -5.71
CA ASN A 62 -6.46 15.54 -6.81
C ASN A 62 -7.79 16.26 -7.08
N GLY A 63 -7.82 17.58 -6.92
CA GLY A 63 -8.96 18.39 -7.29
C GLY A 63 -9.15 18.35 -8.81
N ALA A 64 -10.16 17.63 -9.28
CA ALA A 64 -10.53 17.60 -10.69
C ALA A 64 -10.86 19.02 -11.17
N ASN A 65 -9.88 19.70 -11.77
CA ASN A 65 -10.11 20.97 -12.44
C ASN A 65 -10.23 20.68 -13.94
N GLY A 66 -11.40 20.98 -14.50
CA GLY A 66 -11.72 20.71 -15.90
C GLY A 66 -10.65 21.33 -16.80
N SER A 67 -10.12 20.50 -17.71
CA SER A 67 -9.09 20.82 -18.72
C SER A 67 -7.63 20.85 -18.24
N GLY A 68 -7.01 19.66 -18.19
CA GLY A 68 -5.56 19.48 -18.08
C GLY A 68 -5.22 18.00 -18.03
N THR A 69 -4.62 17.45 -19.08
CA THR A 69 -4.26 16.03 -19.19
C THR A 69 -2.98 15.71 -18.42
N ALA A 70 -3.08 14.96 -17.32
CA ALA A 70 -2.02 14.13 -16.73
C ALA A 70 -2.67 13.15 -15.73
N ARG A 71 -2.06 12.00 -15.52
CA ARG A 71 -2.43 11.01 -14.50
C ARG A 71 -2.52 11.70 -13.14
N ASN A 72 -3.73 11.88 -12.65
CA ASN A 72 -4.04 12.59 -11.41
C ASN A 72 -3.59 11.77 -10.19
N GLU A 73 -2.38 12.02 -9.68
CA GLU A 73 -1.83 11.23 -8.57
C GLU A 73 -2.39 11.66 -7.20
N GLY A 74 -2.75 10.66 -6.38
CA GLY A 74 -3.01 10.80 -4.94
C GLY A 74 -1.70 10.72 -4.16
N ILE A 75 -1.52 9.73 -3.30
CA ILE A 75 -0.22 9.49 -2.64
C ILE A 75 0.81 9.06 -3.71
N SER A 76 1.78 9.93 -4.03
CA SER A 76 2.91 9.66 -4.91
C SER A 76 4.18 9.39 -4.09
N VAL A 77 4.81 8.22 -4.27
CA VAL A 77 6.08 7.88 -3.61
C VAL A 77 7.23 8.22 -4.56
N TRP A 78 7.94 9.31 -4.30
CA TRP A 78 9.13 9.69 -5.07
C TRP A 78 10.39 9.52 -4.20
N THR A 79 11.33 8.73 -4.70
CA THR A 79 12.55 8.29 -4.02
C THR A 79 13.73 9.19 -4.39
N ASP A 80 14.59 9.56 -3.43
CA ASP A 80 15.94 10.06 -3.67
C ASP A 80 16.94 8.92 -3.98
N GLU A 81 16.48 7.97 -4.81
CA GLU A 81 17.26 6.92 -5.48
C GLU A 81 17.93 5.84 -4.60
N ALA A 82 17.42 5.55 -3.39
CA ALA A 82 17.83 4.36 -2.64
C ALA A 82 16.72 3.30 -2.48
N PHE A 83 15.56 3.61 -1.85
CA PHE A 83 14.45 2.66 -1.67
C PHE A 83 13.09 3.38 -1.51
N GLY A 84 11.98 2.76 -1.94
CA GLY A 84 10.59 3.27 -1.84
C GLY A 84 9.70 2.55 -0.81
N LEU A 85 8.44 3.00 -0.67
CA LEU A 85 7.34 2.54 0.21
C LEU A 85 7.68 1.51 1.31
N GLU A 86 7.98 1.98 2.53
CA GLU A 86 8.15 1.13 3.71
C GLU A 86 6.84 1.07 4.53
N LEU A 87 6.12 -0.05 4.46
CA LEU A 87 4.85 -0.25 5.17
C LEU A 87 4.82 -1.64 5.80
N HIS A 88 5.26 -1.78 7.05
CA HIS A 88 4.98 -2.89 8.01
C HIS A 88 6.23 -3.57 8.57
N LYS A 89 6.29 -3.68 9.90
CA LYS A 89 7.15 -4.62 10.63
C LYS A 89 6.32 -5.73 11.25
N SER A 90 6.45 -6.96 10.77
CA SER A 90 5.77 -8.14 11.34
C SER A 90 6.80 -9.17 11.77
N ASN A 91 6.58 -9.82 12.91
CA ASN A 91 7.49 -10.84 13.45
C ASN A 91 8.96 -10.39 13.45
N SER A 92 9.20 -9.13 13.82
CA SER A 92 10.53 -8.49 13.82
C SER A 92 11.19 -8.33 12.44
N SER A 93 10.51 -8.63 11.34
CA SER A 93 10.98 -8.41 9.97
C SER A 93 10.29 -7.21 9.33
N TRP A 94 11.07 -6.37 8.68
CA TRP A 94 10.52 -5.32 7.82
C TRP A 94 10.03 -5.95 6.52
N GLN A 95 8.85 -5.54 6.08
CA GLN A 95 8.22 -6.00 4.84
C GLN A 95 7.31 -4.92 4.26
N THR A 96 6.97 -5.04 2.98
CA THR A 96 5.88 -4.27 2.39
C THR A 96 4.57 -5.04 2.59
N ALA A 97 3.57 -4.41 3.21
CA ALA A 97 2.24 -4.97 3.34
C ALA A 97 1.21 -4.12 2.58
N LEU A 98 0.48 -4.77 1.67
CA LEU A 98 -0.75 -4.27 1.08
C LEU A 98 -1.90 -5.00 1.78
N PHE A 99 -2.78 -4.27 2.47
CA PHE A 99 -3.85 -4.88 3.26
C PHE A 99 -5.20 -4.22 3.00
N GLY A 100 -6.22 -5.06 2.85
CA GLY A 100 -7.63 -4.67 2.80
C GLY A 100 -8.39 -5.15 4.04
N ARG A 101 -9.73 -5.07 3.98
CA ARG A 101 -10.59 -5.62 5.03
C ARG A 101 -10.78 -7.12 4.81
N LYS A 102 -10.56 -7.95 5.83
CA LYS A 102 -10.67 -9.43 5.74
C LYS A 102 -12.01 -9.93 5.18
N THR A 103 -13.09 -9.18 5.37
CA THR A 103 -14.44 -9.56 4.90
C THR A 103 -14.70 -9.23 3.43
N ASP A 104 -13.79 -8.51 2.76
CA ASP A 104 -13.92 -8.25 1.32
C ASP A 104 -13.51 -9.50 0.55
N ALA A 105 -14.27 -9.88 -0.48
CA ALA A 105 -14.02 -11.13 -1.20
C ALA A 105 -12.64 -11.18 -1.87
N THR A 106 -12.15 -10.02 -2.32
CA THR A 106 -10.86 -9.89 -3.01
C THR A 106 -9.90 -9.07 -2.17
N ALA A 107 -8.73 -9.63 -1.88
CA ALA A 107 -7.68 -9.00 -1.08
C ALA A 107 -6.73 -8.13 -1.93
N LEU A 108 -6.39 -8.60 -3.14
CA LEU A 108 -5.54 -7.88 -4.09
C LEU A 108 -5.94 -8.24 -5.52
N THR A 109 -5.99 -7.22 -6.39
CA THR A 109 -6.09 -7.42 -7.83
C THR A 109 -5.00 -6.60 -8.54
N LEU A 110 -4.31 -7.24 -9.48
CA LEU A 110 -3.44 -6.57 -10.46
C LEU A 110 -4.03 -6.79 -11.85
N GLY A 111 -4.02 -5.76 -12.69
CA GLY A 111 -4.73 -5.81 -13.96
C GLY A 111 -4.65 -4.52 -14.76
N ALA A 112 -5.49 -4.44 -15.79
CA ALA A 112 -5.60 -3.28 -16.65
C ALA A 112 -7.06 -3.09 -17.10
N TYR A 113 -7.43 -1.86 -17.44
CA TYR A 113 -8.69 -1.61 -18.14
C TYR A 113 -8.58 -2.06 -19.59
N TYR A 114 -9.68 -2.55 -20.17
CA TYR A 114 -9.73 -2.71 -21.62
C TYR A 114 -9.62 -1.34 -22.32
N SER A 115 -9.23 -1.34 -23.59
CA SER A 115 -9.02 -0.11 -24.35
C SER A 115 -10.28 0.77 -24.35
N ASN A 116 -10.12 2.04 -23.98
CA ASN A 116 -11.19 3.05 -23.86
C ASN A 116 -12.21 2.79 -22.74
N GLU A 117 -11.99 1.81 -21.87
CA GLU A 117 -12.88 1.61 -20.73
C GLU A 117 -12.61 2.63 -19.63
N VAL A 118 -13.71 3.16 -19.09
CA VAL A 118 -13.70 4.16 -18.01
C VAL A 118 -14.43 3.65 -16.75
N TYR A 119 -15.06 2.47 -16.85
CA TYR A 119 -15.82 1.88 -15.75
C TYR A 119 -15.00 0.85 -14.98
N GLN A 120 -15.06 0.91 -13.66
CA GLN A 120 -14.30 0.04 -12.75
C GLN A 120 -14.60 -1.45 -12.94
N GLN A 121 -15.85 -1.80 -13.28
CA GLN A 121 -16.25 -3.19 -13.51
C GLN A 121 -15.67 -3.80 -14.81
N GLN A 122 -15.03 -2.99 -15.67
CA GLN A 122 -14.41 -3.45 -16.93
C GLN A 122 -12.89 -3.52 -16.78
N PHE A 123 -12.46 -4.11 -15.67
CA PHE A 123 -11.07 -4.34 -15.33
C PHE A 123 -10.69 -5.78 -15.66
N PHE A 124 -9.65 -5.95 -16.48
CA PHE A 124 -9.05 -7.24 -16.78
C PHE A 124 -8.09 -7.65 -15.67
N HIS A 125 -8.21 -8.88 -15.19
CA HIS A 125 -7.48 -9.39 -14.03
C HIS A 125 -6.26 -10.23 -14.49
N TYR A 126 -5.06 -9.72 -14.25
CA TYR A 126 -3.83 -10.51 -14.45
C TYR A 126 -3.56 -11.42 -13.24
N LEU A 127 -3.74 -10.88 -12.04
CA LEU A 127 -3.57 -11.59 -10.77
C LEU A 127 -4.72 -11.22 -9.83
N THR A 128 -5.33 -12.22 -9.23
CA THR A 128 -6.35 -12.09 -8.20
C THR A 128 -5.94 -12.88 -6.98
N ILE A 129 -6.01 -12.27 -5.79
CA ILE A 129 -5.86 -12.96 -4.51
C ILE A 129 -7.15 -12.77 -3.72
N LYS A 130 -7.87 -13.86 -3.45
CA LYS A 130 -9.09 -13.84 -2.62
C LYS A 130 -8.76 -13.80 -1.13
N ASN A 131 -9.70 -13.34 -0.33
CA ASN A 131 -9.59 -13.38 1.14
C ASN A 131 -9.58 -14.80 1.74
N THR A 132 -9.96 -15.80 0.94
CA THR A 132 -9.85 -17.23 1.25
C THR A 132 -8.42 -17.75 1.11
N GLY A 133 -7.53 -17.00 0.44
CA GLY A 133 -6.16 -17.42 0.12
C GLY A 133 -5.99 -17.92 -1.31
N ASP A 134 -7.07 -18.03 -2.08
CA ASP A 134 -7.02 -18.52 -3.46
C ASP A 134 -6.37 -17.49 -4.39
N VAL A 135 -5.49 -17.96 -5.27
CA VAL A 135 -4.75 -17.16 -6.23
C VAL A 135 -5.20 -17.52 -7.64
N GLY A 136 -5.70 -16.54 -8.39
CA GLY A 136 -6.03 -16.65 -9.81
C GLY A 136 -5.01 -15.89 -10.65
N ILE A 137 -4.49 -16.53 -11.71
CA ILE A 137 -3.72 -15.88 -12.77
C ILE A 137 -4.57 -15.91 -14.04
N GLY A 138 -4.87 -14.73 -14.59
CA GLY A 138 -5.78 -14.57 -15.73
C GLY A 138 -7.28 -14.61 -15.39
N THR A 139 -7.65 -14.85 -14.13
CA THR A 139 -9.04 -14.99 -13.70
C THR A 139 -9.36 -14.26 -12.40
N GLU A 140 -10.58 -13.75 -12.29
CA GLU A 140 -11.14 -13.16 -11.05
C GLU A 140 -11.81 -14.21 -10.15
N SER A 141 -12.05 -15.41 -10.69
CA SER A 141 -12.84 -16.45 -10.03
C SER A 141 -12.06 -17.77 -9.89
N PRO A 142 -10.90 -17.78 -9.21
CA PRO A 142 -10.22 -19.04 -8.88
C PRO A 142 -11.17 -19.97 -8.11
N ILE A 143 -11.14 -21.25 -8.50
CA ILE A 143 -11.97 -22.33 -7.92
C ILE A 143 -11.15 -23.24 -6.99
N GLU A 144 -9.83 -23.16 -7.09
CA GLU A 144 -8.85 -23.86 -6.26
C GLU A 144 -7.80 -22.86 -5.76
N THR A 145 -6.99 -23.27 -4.78
CA THR A 145 -5.93 -22.43 -4.17
C THR A 145 -5.03 -21.73 -5.18
N LEU A 146 -4.72 -22.38 -6.30
CA LEU A 146 -4.08 -21.77 -7.47
C LEU A 146 -4.87 -22.15 -8.73
N THR A 147 -5.36 -21.16 -9.45
CA THR A 147 -6.03 -21.33 -10.74
C THR A 147 -5.28 -20.51 -11.79
N LEU A 148 -4.82 -21.17 -12.87
CA LEU A 148 -4.39 -20.50 -14.10
C LEU A 148 -5.51 -20.68 -15.11
N ASP A 149 -6.07 -19.57 -15.59
CA ASP A 149 -7.24 -19.58 -16.45
C ASP A 149 -7.07 -18.46 -17.49
N ASP A 150 -6.69 -18.90 -18.70
CA ASP A 150 -6.53 -18.11 -19.91
C ASP A 150 -6.77 -19.08 -21.10
N ASN A 151 -7.13 -18.56 -22.27
CA ASN A 151 -7.39 -19.37 -23.46
C ASN A 151 -6.16 -20.18 -23.90
N ASP A 152 -4.97 -19.66 -23.61
CA ASP A 152 -3.68 -20.28 -23.92
C ASP A 152 -2.82 -20.43 -22.64
N ALA A 153 -3.45 -20.72 -21.50
CA ALA A 153 -2.74 -20.90 -20.23
C ALA A 153 -1.72 -22.06 -20.31
N THR A 154 -0.46 -21.76 -20.00
CA THR A 154 0.62 -22.75 -19.97
C THR A 154 1.43 -22.63 -18.69
N ILE A 155 1.93 -23.77 -18.20
CA ILE A 155 2.91 -23.84 -17.11
C ILE A 155 4.20 -24.36 -17.73
N ALA A 156 5.22 -23.51 -17.78
CA ALA A 156 6.57 -23.94 -18.14
C ALA A 156 7.27 -24.51 -16.89
N ILE A 157 7.81 -25.72 -17.02
CA ILE A 157 8.64 -26.35 -16.00
C ILE A 157 10.02 -26.53 -16.62
N GLU A 158 11.01 -25.82 -16.07
CA GLU A 158 12.39 -25.94 -16.52
C GLU A 158 13.02 -27.23 -15.98
N GLU A 159 14.00 -27.77 -16.73
CA GLU A 159 14.71 -28.98 -16.33
C GLU A 159 15.37 -28.81 -14.95
N HIS A 160 15.13 -29.79 -14.09
CA HIS A 160 15.68 -29.83 -12.74
C HIS A 160 17.14 -30.31 -12.76
N GLY A 161 18.01 -29.59 -13.47
CA GLY A 161 19.43 -29.92 -13.57
C GLY A 161 19.68 -31.38 -14.00
N THR A 162 20.79 -31.96 -13.56
CA THR A 162 21.21 -33.33 -13.95
C THR A 162 20.92 -34.39 -12.88
N SER A 163 20.06 -34.11 -11.90
CA SER A 163 19.78 -35.03 -10.80
C SER A 163 18.34 -34.91 -10.37
N THR A 164 17.68 -36.04 -10.12
CA THR A 164 16.33 -36.10 -9.54
C THR A 164 16.21 -35.20 -8.30
N PRO A 165 15.12 -34.43 -8.14
CA PRO A 165 14.91 -33.63 -6.94
C PRO A 165 14.94 -34.50 -5.66
N ASN A 166 15.33 -33.91 -4.53
CA ASN A 166 15.19 -34.61 -3.26
C ASN A 166 13.71 -34.80 -2.90
N ALA A 167 13.32 -35.99 -2.45
CA ALA A 167 11.98 -36.21 -1.89
C ALA A 167 11.72 -35.26 -0.71
N SER A 168 10.48 -34.85 -0.54
CA SER A 168 10.07 -33.97 0.56
C SER A 168 8.88 -34.61 1.25
N SER A 169 9.05 -34.98 2.53
CA SER A 169 8.03 -35.71 3.28
C SER A 169 6.68 -34.98 3.23
N GLY A 170 5.62 -35.69 2.82
CA GLY A 170 4.27 -35.15 2.67
C GLY A 170 3.99 -34.38 1.37
N TYR A 171 4.92 -34.35 0.41
CA TYR A 171 4.75 -33.62 -0.85
C TYR A 171 5.19 -34.46 -2.06
N ALA A 172 4.37 -34.44 -3.10
CA ALA A 172 4.77 -34.86 -4.44
C ALA A 172 5.31 -33.65 -5.22
N LYS A 173 6.22 -33.90 -6.17
CA LYS A 173 6.78 -32.88 -7.06
C LYS A 173 6.49 -33.25 -8.50
N PHE A 174 6.14 -32.25 -9.31
CA PHE A 174 6.24 -32.32 -10.77
C PHE A 174 7.55 -31.67 -11.18
N TYR A 175 8.32 -32.33 -12.04
CA TYR A 175 9.56 -31.75 -12.55
C TYR A 175 9.85 -32.28 -13.95
N ALA A 176 10.74 -31.59 -14.66
CA ALA A 176 11.27 -32.03 -15.94
C ALA A 176 12.73 -32.47 -15.78
N ASP A 177 13.15 -33.52 -16.47
CA ASP A 177 14.55 -33.95 -16.60
C ASP A 177 14.75 -34.50 -18.01
N SER A 178 15.78 -34.03 -18.70
CA SER A 178 16.19 -34.51 -20.03
C SER A 178 15.03 -34.54 -21.04
N GLY A 179 14.23 -33.47 -21.08
CA GLY A 179 13.07 -33.33 -21.97
C GLY A 179 11.81 -34.12 -21.57
N GLU A 180 11.84 -34.85 -20.45
CA GLU A 180 10.74 -35.68 -19.96
C GLU A 180 10.13 -35.15 -18.67
N MET A 181 8.85 -35.40 -18.47
CA MET A 181 8.09 -35.02 -17.27
C MET A 181 8.02 -36.18 -16.28
N TYR A 182 8.20 -35.86 -15.00
CA TYR A 182 8.22 -36.81 -13.90
C TYR A 182 7.36 -36.35 -12.71
N THR A 183 6.89 -37.32 -11.94
CA THR A 183 6.43 -37.12 -10.56
C THR A 183 7.32 -37.85 -9.58
N LEU A 184 7.81 -37.14 -8.57
CA LEU A 184 8.49 -37.72 -7.42
C LEU A 184 7.55 -37.72 -6.23
N ASP A 185 7.27 -38.88 -5.66
CA ASP A 185 6.51 -38.99 -4.41
C ASP A 185 7.38 -38.72 -3.16
N ASP A 186 6.75 -38.66 -1.99
CA ASP A 186 7.42 -38.37 -0.73
C ASP A 186 8.25 -39.53 -0.18
N SER A 187 8.11 -40.73 -0.76
CA SER A 187 8.91 -41.92 -0.49
C SER A 187 10.14 -42.02 -1.39
N GLY A 188 10.29 -41.09 -2.34
CA GLY A 188 11.39 -41.06 -3.30
C GLY A 188 11.17 -41.94 -4.52
N ASN A 189 9.95 -42.42 -4.75
CA ASN A 189 9.62 -43.12 -5.99
C ASN A 189 9.39 -42.08 -7.09
N ASP A 190 10.11 -42.29 -8.17
CA ASP A 190 10.07 -41.43 -9.34
C ASP A 190 9.30 -42.12 -10.46
N THR A 191 8.36 -41.39 -11.06
CA THR A 191 7.47 -41.91 -12.10
C THR A 191 7.46 -40.96 -13.28
N GLN A 192 7.96 -41.45 -14.41
CA GLN A 192 7.86 -40.75 -15.68
C GLN A 192 6.40 -40.65 -16.13
N LEU A 193 5.94 -39.44 -16.43
CA LEU A 193 4.57 -39.14 -16.88
C LEU A 193 4.46 -39.01 -18.40
N SER A 194 5.52 -38.58 -19.07
CA SER A 194 5.54 -38.40 -20.52
C SER A 194 6.56 -39.32 -21.16
N SER A 195 6.19 -40.06 -22.20
CA SER A 195 7.17 -40.63 -23.12
C SER A 195 7.64 -39.52 -24.06
N HIS A 196 8.90 -39.09 -23.98
CA HIS A 196 9.48 -38.26 -25.04
C HIS A 196 10.00 -39.19 -26.13
N ALA A 197 9.41 -39.12 -27.33
CA ALA A 197 10.06 -39.68 -28.51
C ALA A 197 11.01 -38.60 -29.03
N ASP A 198 12.32 -38.81 -28.88
CA ASP A 198 13.31 -37.99 -29.58
C ASP A 198 12.94 -37.95 -31.08
N PRO A 199 12.85 -36.75 -31.70
CA PRO A 199 12.55 -36.63 -33.13
C PRO A 199 13.64 -37.22 -34.04
#